data_AF-A0A9E1KXN4-F1
#
_entry.id   AF-A0A9E1KXN4-F1
#
_cell.length_a   1.000
_cell.length_b   1.000
_cell.length_c   1.000
_cell.angle_alpha   90.00
_cell.angle_beta   90.00
_cell.angle_gamma   90.00
#
_symmetry.space_group_name_H-M   'P 1'
#
loop_
_entity.id
_entity.type
_entity.pdbx_description
1 polymer ?
#
loop_
_entity_poly.entity_id
_entity_poly.type
_entity_poly.pdbx_seq_one_letter_code
_entity_poly.pdbx_strand_id
1 'polypeptide(L)'
;MNAEIEEATDHIEDQNNASDIDQEEEEIEKQSPSKPKKMVPRDFSLRVSNRIISINERELDEEIASTRVSELVYRNLHEEEMYRYFIDITELLLKKEDAEKYAATTWTALVWHQDEHPEYKTFIEGILQYCAYGHVTGDRPNFEDEDTKREFSAYGNIIGEVFIQMMKLNSDLYNILSEMFGYLIRHEMARDLDKKSGELKKKGISGRKKQKEEKIATTKKLYDDVVDYCSHRGEFRSDTLNQKNPNEYILILADRMRSTRRYIIQDIMNKHALEKKKLLEKELREREASAEEVISAARPFSKGLFLYWVEKRYNFKYLAVEKVRITLQIIAISLGMGAIGTGFLGLSPLTLFEGIFTGLLMFLFAKIICSRYFFSSYFPMDVTAELESEVGTFTPVFRKLSLQQINLFFSKQIKNPANAMLLHLLPEYVKYVFAVMPDRNDILLSKEEINEFMERMEVNLTKQQRGR
;
A
#
# COMPACT_ATOMS: atom_id res chain seq x y z
N MET A 1 -23.12 -73.92 17.86
CA MET A 1 -22.73 -75.18 17.21
C MET A 1 -23.50 -75.25 15.90
N ASN A 2 -22.77 -75.46 14.81
CA ASN A 2 -23.11 -75.74 13.39
C ASN A 2 -24.45 -76.51 13.20
N ALA A 3 -25.18 -76.59 12.07
CA ALA A 3 -24.89 -76.49 10.62
C ALA A 3 -26.19 -76.36 9.78
N GLU A 4 -26.25 -76.18 8.44
CA GLU A 4 -25.52 -75.38 7.41
C GLU A 4 -26.20 -75.58 6.00
N ILE A 5 -26.19 -74.58 5.10
CA ILE A 5 -26.11 -74.65 3.59
C ILE A 5 -27.37 -75.08 2.76
N GLU A 6 -28.06 -74.19 1.98
CA GLU A 6 -27.90 -73.67 0.57
C GLU A 6 -28.64 -74.51 -0.51
N GLU A 7 -29.07 -74.02 -1.70
CA GLU A 7 -28.75 -72.84 -2.53
C GLU A 7 -30.01 -72.33 -3.33
N ALA A 8 -29.97 -71.18 -4.05
CA ALA A 8 -31.17 -70.40 -4.47
C ALA A 8 -31.30 -70.00 -5.98
N THR A 9 -32.43 -69.38 -6.36
CA THR A 9 -33.02 -69.30 -7.74
C THR A 9 -33.11 -67.91 -8.43
N ASP A 10 -33.34 -67.92 -9.76
CA ASP A 10 -33.69 -66.80 -10.67
C ASP A 10 -35.10 -66.17 -10.49
N HIS A 11 -35.31 -64.92 -11.01
CA HIS A 11 -36.59 -64.40 -11.60
C HIS A 11 -36.52 -62.94 -12.17
N ILE A 12 -36.78 -62.71 -13.47
CA ILE A 12 -38.04 -62.18 -14.09
C ILE A 12 -38.93 -61.18 -13.26
N GLU A 13 -39.49 -60.05 -13.73
CA GLU A 13 -39.55 -59.36 -15.07
C GLU A 13 -40.09 -57.87 -15.02
N ASP A 14 -39.91 -57.12 -16.14
CA ASP A 14 -40.69 -55.98 -16.74
C ASP A 14 -41.12 -54.62 -16.06
N GLN A 15 -40.53 -53.54 -16.61
CA GLN A 15 -41.13 -52.33 -17.27
C GLN A 15 -41.93 -51.15 -16.58
N ASN A 16 -41.43 -49.95 -16.92
CA ASN A 16 -42.11 -48.67 -17.30
C ASN A 16 -42.23 -47.43 -16.36
N ASN A 17 -41.92 -46.29 -16.99
CA ASN A 17 -42.04 -44.85 -16.63
C ASN A 17 -40.85 -44.23 -15.88
N ALA A 18 -39.98 -43.39 -16.46
CA ALA A 18 -40.14 -42.17 -17.28
C ALA A 18 -40.41 -40.89 -16.46
N SER A 19 -39.33 -40.25 -15.97
CA SER A 19 -39.34 -38.89 -15.39
C SER A 19 -38.02 -38.10 -15.46
N ASP A 20 -36.87 -38.73 -15.75
CA ASP A 20 -35.56 -38.17 -15.36
C ASP A 20 -34.68 -37.70 -16.55
N ILE A 21 -35.24 -37.45 -17.73
CA ILE A 21 -34.45 -37.14 -18.95
C ILE A 21 -34.08 -35.64 -19.07
N ASP A 22 -34.80 -34.73 -18.40
CA ASP A 22 -34.66 -33.28 -18.61
C ASP A 22 -33.72 -32.56 -17.60
N GLN A 23 -32.71 -33.23 -17.02
CA GLN A 23 -31.76 -32.61 -16.08
C GLN A 23 -30.26 -32.89 -16.31
N GLU A 24 -29.86 -33.69 -17.30
CA GLU A 24 -28.43 -33.96 -17.59
C GLU A 24 -27.85 -33.17 -18.80
N GLU A 25 -28.66 -32.42 -19.56
CA GLU A 25 -28.18 -31.74 -20.79
C GLU A 25 -27.62 -30.31 -20.59
N GLU A 26 -27.64 -29.72 -19.38
CA GLU A 26 -27.16 -28.33 -19.16
C GLU A 26 -25.77 -28.18 -18.48
N GLU A 27 -25.04 -29.25 -18.15
CA GLU A 27 -23.64 -29.17 -17.65
C GLU A 27 -22.55 -29.49 -18.70
N ILE A 28 -22.90 -29.72 -19.97
CA ILE A 28 -21.94 -30.06 -21.04
C ILE A 28 -21.54 -28.84 -21.90
N GLU A 29 -21.30 -27.66 -21.29
CA GLU A 29 -20.68 -26.55 -22.03
C GLU A 29 -19.83 -25.58 -21.18
N LYS A 30 -18.68 -26.06 -20.66
CA LYS A 30 -17.43 -25.29 -20.42
C LYS A 30 -16.24 -26.12 -19.92
N GLN A 31 -15.95 -27.25 -20.56
CA GLN A 31 -14.60 -27.81 -20.54
C GLN A 31 -13.94 -27.59 -21.90
N SER A 32 -13.16 -26.52 -21.99
CA SER A 32 -12.19 -26.33 -23.09
C SER A 32 -11.37 -27.62 -23.20
N PRO A 33 -11.20 -28.21 -24.40
CA PRO A 33 -10.49 -29.48 -24.52
C PRO A 33 -9.06 -29.32 -24.03
N SER A 34 -8.75 -29.93 -22.88
CA SER A 34 -7.37 -30.01 -22.40
C SER A 34 -6.55 -30.72 -23.47
N LYS A 35 -5.49 -30.06 -23.96
CA LYS A 35 -4.57 -30.66 -24.94
C LYS A 35 -4.15 -32.05 -24.43
N PRO A 36 -4.14 -33.10 -25.27
CA PRO A 36 -3.72 -34.42 -24.83
C PRO A 36 -2.29 -34.34 -24.31
N LYS A 37 -2.07 -34.73 -23.05
CA LYS A 37 -0.73 -34.80 -22.45
C LYS A 37 0.16 -35.64 -23.36
N LYS A 38 1.20 -35.03 -23.91
CA LYS A 38 2.19 -35.74 -24.72
C LYS A 38 2.77 -36.87 -23.86
N MET A 39 2.58 -38.11 -24.27
CA MET A 39 3.12 -39.25 -23.54
C MET A 39 4.63 -39.35 -23.80
N VAL A 40 5.41 -38.57 -23.05
CA VAL A 40 6.87 -38.48 -23.21
C VAL A 40 7.51 -39.84 -22.90
N PRO A 41 8.29 -40.44 -23.82
CA PRO A 41 8.96 -41.72 -23.57
C PRO A 41 10.00 -41.61 -22.45
N ARG A 42 10.19 -42.69 -21.66
CA ARG A 42 11.11 -42.69 -20.51
C ARG A 42 12.55 -42.30 -20.86
N ASP A 43 13.05 -42.75 -22.01
CA ASP A 43 14.43 -42.48 -22.45
C ASP A 43 14.58 -41.14 -23.19
N PHE A 44 13.57 -40.26 -23.14
CA PHE A 44 13.57 -39.00 -23.89
C PHE A 44 14.77 -38.11 -23.57
N SER A 45 15.06 -37.86 -22.29
CA SER A 45 16.22 -37.07 -21.87
C SER A 45 17.55 -37.67 -22.35
N LEU A 46 17.68 -38.99 -22.34
CA LEU A 46 18.88 -39.70 -22.81
C LEU A 46 19.05 -39.58 -24.33
N ARG A 47 17.94 -39.64 -25.10
CA ARG A 47 17.99 -39.46 -26.56
C ARG A 47 18.31 -38.02 -26.95
N VAL A 48 17.78 -37.03 -26.22
CA VAL A 48 18.09 -35.62 -26.49
C VAL A 48 19.52 -35.28 -26.08
N SER A 49 20.02 -35.73 -24.93
CA SER A 49 21.42 -35.50 -24.52
C SER A 49 22.42 -36.14 -25.48
N ASN A 50 22.20 -37.39 -25.90
CA ASN A 50 23.01 -38.04 -26.93
C ASN A 50 22.92 -37.31 -28.29
N ARG A 51 21.80 -36.66 -28.61
CA ARG A 51 21.66 -35.86 -29.83
C ARG A 51 22.41 -34.54 -29.75
N ILE A 52 22.42 -33.88 -28.58
CA ILE A 52 23.24 -32.68 -28.32
C ILE A 52 24.72 -33.00 -28.48
N ILE A 53 25.20 -34.10 -27.87
CA ILE A 53 26.57 -34.61 -28.06
C ILE A 53 26.87 -34.81 -29.55
N SER A 54 26.02 -35.57 -30.26
CA SER A 54 26.18 -35.86 -31.69
C SER A 54 26.13 -34.63 -32.61
N ILE A 55 25.53 -33.50 -32.19
CA ILE A 55 25.58 -32.24 -32.96
C ILE A 55 26.93 -31.57 -32.75
N ASN A 56 27.35 -31.37 -31.49
CA ASN A 56 28.61 -30.70 -31.16
C ASN A 56 29.87 -31.51 -31.56
N GLU A 57 29.78 -32.83 -31.71
CA GLU A 57 30.89 -33.66 -32.22
C GLU A 57 30.96 -33.69 -33.75
N ARG A 58 29.84 -33.41 -34.44
CA ARG A 58 29.74 -33.50 -35.90
C ARG A 58 30.04 -32.17 -36.58
N GLU A 59 29.53 -31.08 -36.03
CA GLU A 59 29.75 -29.74 -36.56
C GLU A 59 31.04 -29.20 -35.96
N LEU A 60 32.06 -28.96 -36.80
CA LEU A 60 33.35 -28.38 -36.39
C LEU A 60 33.27 -26.88 -36.07
N ASP A 61 32.13 -26.26 -36.33
CA ASP A 61 31.86 -24.84 -36.15
C ASP A 61 30.91 -24.67 -34.95
N GLU A 62 31.38 -23.95 -33.93
CA GLU A 62 30.66 -23.71 -32.68
C GLU A 62 29.39 -22.87 -32.88
N GLU A 63 29.36 -21.97 -33.86
CA GLU A 63 28.21 -21.11 -34.15
C GLU A 63 27.08 -21.94 -34.77
N ILE A 64 27.42 -22.79 -35.76
CA ILE A 64 26.47 -23.73 -36.38
C ILE A 64 25.99 -24.77 -35.36
N ALA A 65 26.88 -25.28 -34.50
CA ALA A 65 26.53 -26.22 -33.44
C ALA A 65 25.55 -25.57 -32.44
N SER A 66 25.86 -24.36 -31.95
CA SER A 66 25.04 -23.64 -30.97
C SER A 66 23.62 -23.38 -31.49
N THR A 67 23.50 -22.94 -32.75
CA THR A 67 22.22 -22.65 -33.42
C THR A 67 21.33 -23.90 -33.52
N ARG A 68 21.92 -25.05 -33.91
CA ARG A 68 21.18 -26.31 -34.01
C ARG A 68 20.84 -26.91 -32.64
N VAL A 69 21.67 -26.68 -31.62
CA VAL A 69 21.39 -27.10 -30.24
C VAL A 69 20.27 -26.26 -29.63
N SER A 70 20.28 -24.94 -29.78
CA SER A 70 19.22 -24.06 -29.28
C SER A 70 17.87 -24.36 -29.96
N GLU A 71 17.84 -24.51 -31.29
CA GLU A 71 16.63 -24.91 -32.03
C GLU A 71 16.11 -26.29 -31.59
N LEU A 72 17.00 -27.29 -31.46
CA LEU A 72 16.63 -28.63 -30.99
C LEU A 72 16.04 -28.59 -29.58
N VAL A 73 16.65 -27.85 -28.68
CA VAL A 73 16.21 -27.72 -27.28
C VAL A 73 14.86 -27.02 -27.22
N TYR A 74 14.75 -25.82 -27.78
CA TYR A 74 13.52 -25.04 -27.73
C TYR A 74 12.34 -25.78 -28.36
N ARG A 75 12.50 -26.31 -29.59
CA ARG A 75 11.45 -27.05 -30.31
C ARG A 75 10.87 -28.22 -29.52
N ASN A 76 11.67 -28.86 -28.67
CA ASN A 76 11.27 -30.04 -27.89
C ASN A 76 10.89 -29.74 -26.43
N LEU A 77 11.31 -28.60 -25.86
CA LEU A 77 11.30 -28.36 -24.42
C LEU A 77 10.65 -27.04 -23.97
N HIS A 78 10.23 -26.15 -24.88
CA HIS A 78 9.64 -24.85 -24.55
C HIS A 78 8.32 -24.88 -23.76
N GLU A 79 7.64 -26.02 -23.69
CA GLU A 79 6.41 -26.18 -22.89
C GLU A 79 6.77 -26.38 -21.40
N GLU A 80 6.06 -25.74 -20.48
CA GLU A 80 6.38 -25.77 -19.03
C GLU A 80 6.41 -27.20 -18.44
N GLU A 81 5.54 -28.10 -18.92
CA GLU A 81 5.55 -29.53 -18.55
C GLU A 81 6.89 -30.23 -18.89
N MET A 82 7.66 -29.68 -19.84
CA MET A 82 8.92 -30.24 -20.34
C MET A 82 10.17 -29.71 -19.61
N TYR A 83 10.05 -28.66 -18.78
CA TYR A 83 11.21 -28.03 -18.11
C TYR A 83 11.98 -29.03 -17.22
N ARG A 84 11.27 -29.97 -16.58
CA ARG A 84 11.90 -31.07 -15.83
C ARG A 84 12.87 -31.88 -16.70
N TYR A 85 12.48 -32.20 -17.94
CA TYR A 85 13.33 -32.97 -18.85
C TYR A 85 14.57 -32.19 -19.30
N PHE A 86 14.49 -30.85 -19.41
CA PHE A 86 15.68 -30.02 -19.70
C PHE A 86 16.71 -30.08 -18.55
N ILE A 87 16.24 -30.08 -17.30
CA ILE A 87 17.12 -30.29 -16.13
C ILE A 87 17.68 -31.72 -16.13
N ASP A 88 16.87 -32.73 -16.43
CA ASP A 88 17.35 -34.13 -16.54
C ASP A 88 18.37 -34.30 -17.68
N ILE A 89 18.21 -33.59 -18.81
CA ILE A 89 19.19 -33.55 -19.91
C ILE A 89 20.49 -32.90 -19.45
N THR A 90 20.41 -31.76 -18.76
CA THR A 90 21.57 -31.05 -18.21
C THR A 90 22.34 -31.96 -17.24
N GLU A 91 21.63 -32.62 -16.32
CA GLU A 91 22.21 -33.57 -15.36
C GLU A 91 22.88 -34.78 -16.05
N LEU A 92 22.28 -35.30 -17.13
CA LEU A 92 22.87 -36.39 -17.92
C LEU A 92 24.12 -35.99 -18.74
N LEU A 93 24.24 -34.70 -19.11
CA LEU A 93 25.44 -34.17 -19.77
C LEU A 93 26.57 -33.95 -18.73
N LEU A 94 26.25 -33.38 -17.57
CA LEU A 94 27.20 -33.18 -16.47
C LEU A 94 27.76 -34.48 -15.88
N LYS A 95 27.00 -35.59 -15.93
CA LYS A 95 27.46 -36.92 -15.44
C LYS A 95 28.47 -37.63 -16.35
N LYS A 96 28.79 -37.07 -17.52
CA LYS A 96 29.75 -37.64 -18.47
C LYS A 96 30.90 -36.64 -18.67
N GLU A 97 32.11 -37.01 -18.24
CA GLU A 97 33.30 -36.14 -18.27
C GLU A 97 33.53 -35.49 -19.64
N ASP A 98 33.43 -36.26 -20.73
CA ASP A 98 33.57 -35.75 -22.12
C ASP A 98 32.45 -34.78 -22.56
N ALA A 99 31.31 -34.78 -21.89
CA ALA A 99 30.10 -34.02 -22.26
C ALA A 99 29.72 -32.90 -21.28
N GLU A 100 30.43 -32.71 -20.17
CA GLU A 100 30.23 -31.60 -19.21
C GLU A 100 30.17 -30.24 -19.93
N LYS A 101 31.10 -30.05 -20.87
CA LYS A 101 31.19 -28.86 -21.74
C LYS A 101 29.91 -28.59 -22.53
N TYR A 102 29.22 -29.65 -22.97
CA TYR A 102 28.00 -29.52 -23.76
C TYR A 102 26.79 -29.13 -22.90
N ALA A 103 26.83 -29.36 -21.58
CA ALA A 103 25.85 -28.75 -20.67
C ALA A 103 26.01 -27.23 -20.68
N ALA A 104 27.24 -26.73 -20.49
CA ALA A 104 27.54 -25.30 -20.56
C ALA A 104 27.17 -24.69 -21.93
N THR A 105 27.66 -25.23 -23.05
CA THR A 105 27.36 -24.65 -24.38
C THR A 105 25.87 -24.70 -24.72
N THR A 106 25.10 -25.69 -24.24
CA THR A 106 23.64 -25.73 -24.43
C THR A 106 22.94 -24.55 -23.76
N TRP A 107 23.29 -24.24 -22.51
CA TRP A 107 22.73 -23.09 -21.80
C TRP A 107 23.22 -21.77 -22.41
N THR A 108 24.51 -21.66 -22.77
CA THR A 108 25.06 -20.48 -23.44
C THR A 108 24.38 -20.21 -24.78
N ALA A 109 24.13 -21.23 -25.60
CA ALA A 109 23.51 -21.10 -26.91
C ALA A 109 22.10 -20.49 -26.85
N LEU A 110 21.30 -20.85 -25.83
CA LEU A 110 19.98 -20.26 -25.64
C LEU A 110 20.06 -18.75 -25.34
N VAL A 111 21.08 -18.30 -24.61
CA VAL A 111 21.28 -16.88 -24.27
C VAL A 111 21.90 -16.11 -25.44
N TRP A 112 22.88 -16.66 -26.15
CA TRP A 112 23.47 -16.04 -27.35
C TRP A 112 22.42 -15.73 -28.41
N HIS A 113 21.54 -16.70 -28.69
CA HIS A 113 20.54 -16.56 -29.74
C HIS A 113 19.27 -15.81 -29.28
N GLN A 114 19.22 -15.26 -28.06
CA GLN A 114 18.01 -14.61 -27.53
C GLN A 114 17.66 -13.28 -28.20
N ASP A 115 18.64 -12.59 -28.79
CA ASP A 115 18.42 -11.32 -29.49
C ASP A 115 17.75 -11.53 -30.86
N GLU A 116 18.03 -12.67 -31.51
CA GLU A 116 17.37 -13.10 -32.75
C GLU A 116 16.05 -13.85 -32.46
N HIS A 117 16.01 -14.61 -31.36
CA HIS A 117 14.88 -15.41 -30.88
C HIS A 117 14.46 -15.01 -29.45
N PRO A 118 13.70 -13.91 -29.27
CA PRO A 118 13.27 -13.43 -27.96
C PRO A 118 12.51 -14.48 -27.11
N GLU A 119 11.88 -15.46 -27.76
CA GLU A 119 11.23 -16.60 -27.13
C GLU A 119 12.19 -17.49 -26.31
N TYR A 120 13.48 -17.53 -26.64
CA TYR A 120 14.48 -18.30 -25.88
C TYR A 120 14.71 -17.71 -24.49
N LYS A 121 14.66 -16.38 -24.37
CA LYS A 121 14.75 -15.69 -23.07
C LYS A 121 13.60 -16.07 -22.15
N THR A 122 12.35 -16.05 -22.64
CA THR A 122 11.18 -16.47 -21.84
C THR A 122 11.28 -17.93 -21.42
N PHE A 123 11.83 -18.79 -22.28
CA PHE A 123 12.10 -20.19 -21.95
C PHE A 123 13.17 -20.35 -20.86
N ILE A 124 14.30 -19.64 -20.95
CA ILE A 124 15.35 -19.62 -19.91
C ILE A 124 14.82 -19.10 -18.57
N GLU A 125 14.10 -17.97 -18.59
CA GLU A 125 13.45 -17.41 -17.39
C GLU A 125 12.47 -18.43 -16.76
N GLY A 126 11.70 -19.14 -17.58
CA GLY A 126 10.79 -20.21 -17.15
C GLY A 126 11.49 -21.40 -16.50
N ILE A 127 12.60 -21.88 -17.07
CA ILE A 127 13.42 -22.95 -16.49
C ILE A 127 14.02 -22.50 -15.15
N LEU A 128 14.60 -21.30 -15.07
CA LEU A 128 15.19 -20.78 -13.84
C LEU A 128 14.13 -20.59 -12.75
N GLN A 129 12.93 -20.15 -13.11
CA GLN A 129 11.76 -20.12 -12.23
C GLN A 129 11.36 -21.52 -11.75
N TYR A 130 11.33 -22.53 -12.62
CA TYR A 130 11.07 -23.93 -12.25
C TYR A 130 12.10 -24.41 -11.22
N CYS A 131 13.39 -24.18 -11.44
CA CYS A 131 14.45 -24.52 -10.49
C CYS A 131 14.28 -23.79 -9.14
N ALA A 132 13.96 -22.50 -9.15
CA ALA A 132 13.74 -21.70 -7.95
C ALA A 132 12.47 -22.07 -7.15
N TYR A 133 11.50 -22.71 -7.81
CA TYR A 133 10.36 -23.34 -7.18
C TYR A 133 10.74 -24.71 -6.60
N GLY A 134 11.32 -25.60 -7.41
CA GLY A 134 11.77 -26.94 -7.01
C GLY A 134 12.74 -26.94 -5.83
N HIS A 135 13.66 -25.97 -5.77
CA HIS A 135 14.56 -25.75 -4.62
C HIS A 135 13.80 -25.48 -3.31
N VAL A 136 12.74 -24.66 -3.37
CA VAL A 136 11.95 -24.28 -2.18
C VAL A 136 11.00 -25.40 -1.74
N THR A 137 10.47 -26.18 -2.68
CA THR A 137 9.60 -27.33 -2.38
C THR A 137 10.38 -28.61 -2.04
N GLY A 138 11.67 -28.69 -2.40
CA GLY A 138 12.48 -29.90 -2.25
C GLY A 138 11.97 -31.05 -3.11
N ASP A 139 11.67 -30.80 -4.39
CA ASP A 139 11.09 -31.83 -5.29
C ASP A 139 12.11 -32.88 -5.79
N ARG A 140 13.41 -32.61 -5.60
CA ARG A 140 14.54 -33.53 -5.82
C ARG A 140 15.31 -33.76 -4.51
N PRO A 141 15.94 -34.93 -4.32
CA PRO A 141 16.84 -35.16 -3.19
C PRO A 141 18.02 -34.19 -3.20
N ASN A 142 18.57 -33.89 -2.03
CA ASN A 142 19.81 -33.13 -1.91
C ASN A 142 20.99 -33.89 -2.54
N PHE A 143 21.97 -33.14 -3.01
CA PHE A 143 23.29 -33.64 -3.36
C PHE A 143 24.19 -33.57 -2.12
N GLU A 144 24.77 -34.70 -1.71
CA GLU A 144 25.80 -34.76 -0.68
C GLU A 144 27.17 -34.87 -1.37
N ASP A 145 28.08 -33.96 -1.05
CA ASP A 145 29.47 -34.02 -1.52
C ASP A 145 30.22 -35.17 -0.84
N GLU A 146 30.81 -36.09 -1.63
CA GLU A 146 31.40 -37.35 -1.12
C GLU A 146 32.59 -37.10 -0.16
N ASP A 147 33.40 -36.07 -0.44
CA ASP A 147 34.61 -35.75 0.32
C ASP A 147 34.31 -35.05 1.66
N THR A 148 33.30 -34.17 1.70
CA THR A 148 33.04 -33.31 2.86
C THR A 148 31.71 -33.56 3.58
N LYS A 149 30.84 -34.40 3.00
CA LYS A 149 29.47 -34.70 3.49
C LYS A 149 28.60 -33.46 3.64
N ARG A 150 28.85 -32.47 2.78
CA ARG A 150 28.09 -31.22 2.77
C ARG A 150 26.92 -31.34 1.81
N GLU A 151 25.72 -31.13 2.35
CA GLU A 151 24.49 -31.14 1.55
C GLU A 151 24.27 -29.80 0.83
N PHE A 152 23.87 -29.90 -0.45
CA PHE A 152 23.39 -28.83 -1.31
C PHE A 152 22.10 -29.28 -2.01
N SER A 153 21.27 -28.36 -2.50
CA SER A 153 20.12 -28.77 -3.30
C SER A 153 20.55 -29.31 -4.67
N ALA A 154 19.77 -30.23 -5.27
CA ALA A 154 20.05 -30.73 -6.62
C ALA A 154 20.16 -29.59 -7.65
N TYR A 155 19.30 -28.57 -7.57
CA TYR A 155 19.37 -27.41 -8.46
C TYR A 155 20.59 -26.52 -8.19
N GLY A 156 21.01 -26.39 -6.91
CA GLY A 156 22.23 -25.69 -6.53
C GLY A 156 23.47 -26.31 -7.15
N ASN A 157 23.57 -27.64 -7.08
CA ASN A 157 24.59 -28.44 -7.75
C ASN A 157 24.51 -28.28 -9.29
N ILE A 158 23.38 -28.62 -9.92
CA ILE A 158 23.26 -28.62 -11.40
C ILE A 158 23.57 -27.25 -12.01
N ILE A 159 23.04 -26.16 -11.45
CA ILE A 159 23.31 -24.80 -11.95
C ILE A 159 24.75 -24.39 -11.62
N GLY A 160 25.26 -24.74 -10.44
CA GLY A 160 26.63 -24.48 -10.03
C GLY A 160 27.67 -25.14 -10.93
N GLU A 161 27.48 -26.40 -11.28
CA GLU A 161 28.34 -27.10 -12.24
C GLU A 161 28.21 -26.53 -13.66
N VAL A 162 27.02 -26.23 -14.18
CA VAL A 162 26.89 -25.51 -15.47
C VAL A 162 27.69 -24.21 -15.46
N PHE A 163 27.63 -23.44 -14.37
CA PHE A 163 28.35 -22.18 -14.21
C PHE A 163 29.88 -22.37 -14.10
N ILE A 164 30.35 -23.41 -13.41
CA ILE A 164 31.76 -23.80 -13.36
C ILE A 164 32.26 -24.19 -14.76
N GLN A 165 31.50 -25.01 -15.49
CA GLN A 165 31.85 -25.46 -16.84
C GLN A 165 31.84 -24.30 -17.85
N MET A 166 30.95 -23.31 -17.72
CA MET A 166 31.02 -22.07 -18.51
C MET A 166 32.32 -21.30 -18.29
N MET A 167 32.76 -21.15 -17.03
CA MET A 167 34.02 -20.46 -16.70
C MET A 167 35.27 -21.25 -17.13
N LYS A 168 35.21 -22.59 -17.12
CA LYS A 168 36.23 -23.50 -17.66
C LYS A 168 36.29 -23.45 -19.19
N LEU A 169 35.13 -23.22 -19.82
CA LEU A 169 34.83 -22.74 -21.18
C LEU A 169 35.71 -21.60 -21.64
N ASN A 170 35.24 -20.41 -21.30
CA ASN A 170 35.84 -19.15 -21.64
C ASN A 170 35.41 -18.15 -20.56
N SER A 171 36.36 -17.38 -20.01
CA SER A 171 36.06 -16.36 -19.00
C SER A 171 35.09 -15.26 -19.48
N ASP A 172 34.93 -15.09 -20.79
CA ASP A 172 33.98 -14.14 -21.38
C ASP A 172 32.51 -14.57 -21.20
N LEU A 173 32.26 -15.88 -21.01
CA LEU A 173 30.92 -16.41 -20.70
C LEU A 173 30.41 -15.95 -19.33
N TYR A 174 31.25 -15.31 -18.51
CA TYR A 174 30.84 -14.68 -17.26
C TYR A 174 29.70 -13.67 -17.43
N ASN A 175 29.60 -12.98 -18.57
CA ASN A 175 28.51 -12.04 -18.84
C ASN A 175 27.15 -12.77 -18.96
N ILE A 176 27.12 -13.86 -19.72
CA ILE A 176 25.94 -14.72 -19.95
C ILE A 176 25.52 -15.41 -18.65
N LEU A 177 26.49 -15.93 -17.90
CA LEU A 177 26.30 -16.48 -16.56
C LEU A 177 25.68 -15.44 -15.62
N SER A 178 26.21 -14.20 -15.61
CA SER A 178 25.70 -13.11 -14.78
C SER A 178 24.28 -12.71 -15.14
N GLU A 179 23.90 -12.82 -16.41
CA GLU A 179 22.54 -12.56 -16.88
C GLU A 179 21.56 -13.62 -16.35
N MET A 180 21.86 -14.90 -16.54
CA MET A 180 21.08 -16.02 -15.99
C MET A 180 20.96 -15.96 -14.47
N PHE A 181 22.07 -15.71 -13.78
CA PHE A 181 22.08 -15.53 -12.34
C PHE A 181 21.26 -14.29 -11.92
N GLY A 182 21.27 -13.24 -12.74
CA GLY A 182 20.44 -12.06 -12.57
C GLY A 182 18.94 -12.33 -12.71
N TYR A 183 18.51 -13.17 -13.66
CA TYR A 183 17.12 -13.63 -13.76
C TYR A 183 16.69 -14.37 -12.49
N LEU A 184 17.52 -15.30 -12.01
CA LEU A 184 17.25 -16.04 -10.77
C LEU A 184 17.10 -15.11 -9.55
N ILE A 185 18.01 -14.16 -9.34
CA ILE A 185 17.92 -13.19 -8.23
C ILE A 185 16.65 -12.34 -8.36
N ARG A 186 16.35 -11.82 -9.56
CA ARG A 186 15.18 -10.96 -9.80
C ARG A 186 13.88 -11.68 -9.49
N HIS A 187 13.73 -12.93 -9.97
CA HIS A 187 12.56 -13.76 -9.71
C HIS A 187 12.36 -14.02 -8.21
N GLU A 188 13.41 -14.50 -7.54
CA GLU A 188 13.33 -14.86 -6.13
C GLU A 188 13.11 -13.65 -5.19
N MET A 189 13.54 -12.46 -5.60
CA MET A 189 13.30 -11.21 -4.89
C MET A 189 11.92 -10.60 -5.16
N ALA A 190 11.42 -10.65 -6.40
CA ALA A 190 10.05 -10.26 -6.71
C ALA A 190 9.05 -11.07 -5.89
N ARG A 191 9.22 -12.40 -5.87
CA ARG A 191 8.44 -13.36 -5.05
C ARG A 191 8.40 -13.00 -3.56
N ASP A 192 9.47 -12.44 -3.00
CA ASP A 192 9.52 -12.02 -1.59
C ASP A 192 8.87 -10.66 -1.33
N LEU A 193 9.00 -9.72 -2.26
CA LEU A 193 8.34 -8.42 -2.18
C LEU A 193 6.82 -8.58 -2.29
N ASP A 194 6.35 -9.45 -3.18
CA ASP A 194 4.93 -9.78 -3.34
C ASP A 194 4.35 -10.42 -2.08
N LYS A 195 5.04 -11.41 -1.48
CA LYS A 195 4.66 -12.00 -0.19
C LYS A 195 4.55 -10.93 0.91
N LYS A 196 5.57 -10.07 1.07
CA LYS A 196 5.58 -8.98 2.06
C LYS A 196 4.45 -7.97 1.84
N SER A 197 4.16 -7.61 0.59
CA SER A 197 3.06 -6.68 0.27
C SER A 197 1.69 -7.30 0.56
N GLY A 198 1.50 -8.60 0.28
CA GLY A 198 0.30 -9.35 0.61
C GLY A 198 0.05 -9.49 2.11
N GLU A 199 1.09 -9.72 2.91
CA GLU A 199 0.99 -9.75 4.37
C GLU A 199 0.63 -8.39 4.98
N LEU A 200 1.24 -7.31 4.47
CA LEU A 200 0.93 -5.94 4.92
C LEU A 200 -0.55 -5.59 4.65
N LYS A 201 -1.09 -5.97 3.48
CA LYS A 201 -2.52 -5.82 3.17
C LYS A 201 -3.41 -6.68 4.09
N LYS A 202 -3.00 -7.93 4.37
CA LYS A 202 -3.77 -8.84 5.25
C LYS A 202 -3.77 -8.41 6.72
N LYS A 203 -2.74 -7.72 7.22
CA LYS A 203 -2.72 -7.20 8.62
C LYS A 203 -3.75 -6.10 8.91
N GLY A 204 -4.37 -5.50 7.89
CA GLY A 204 -5.53 -4.61 8.06
C GLY A 204 -6.89 -5.32 8.15
N ILE A 205 -6.95 -6.62 7.82
CA ILE A 205 -8.20 -7.40 7.81
C ILE A 205 -8.07 -8.52 8.84
N SER A 206 -8.56 -8.24 10.04
CA SER A 206 -8.69 -9.25 11.09
C SER A 206 -9.49 -10.46 10.60
N GLY A 207 -8.91 -11.66 10.73
CA GLY A 207 -9.63 -12.92 10.67
C GLY A 207 -10.10 -13.41 9.30
N ARG A 208 -9.19 -13.86 8.41
CA ARG A 208 -9.55 -14.87 7.41
C ARG A 208 -8.43 -15.88 7.14
N LYS A 209 -8.73 -17.13 7.52
CA LYS A 209 -8.11 -18.44 7.20
C LYS A 209 -6.65 -18.41 6.71
N LYS A 210 -5.76 -19.05 7.49
CA LYS A 210 -4.51 -19.63 6.97
C LYS A 210 -4.84 -20.43 5.70
N GLN A 211 -4.44 -19.91 4.54
CA GLN A 211 -4.34 -20.74 3.34
C GLN A 211 -3.29 -21.82 3.61
N LYS A 212 -3.51 -23.01 3.05
CA LYS A 212 -2.60 -24.16 3.14
C LYS A 212 -1.17 -23.67 2.88
N GLU A 213 -0.33 -23.64 3.91
CA GLU A 213 1.10 -23.38 3.74
C GLU A 213 1.64 -24.59 2.94
N GLU A 214 1.99 -24.38 1.68
CA GLU A 214 2.77 -25.34 0.90
C GLU A 214 4.01 -25.68 1.70
N LYS A 215 4.42 -26.95 1.73
CA LYS A 215 5.57 -27.39 2.51
C LYS A 215 6.85 -26.78 1.93
N ILE A 216 7.25 -25.64 2.51
CA ILE A 216 8.55 -25.02 2.27
C ILE A 216 9.60 -25.94 2.88
N ALA A 217 10.34 -26.66 2.03
CA ALA A 217 11.44 -27.52 2.44
C ALA A 217 12.68 -26.71 2.81
N THR A 218 12.92 -25.59 2.09
CA THR A 218 14.07 -24.72 2.31
C THR A 218 13.66 -23.25 2.40
N THR A 219 14.24 -22.53 3.37
CA THR A 219 14.13 -21.05 3.47
C THR A 219 15.30 -20.33 2.81
N LYS A 220 16.33 -21.08 2.39
CA LYS A 220 17.46 -20.58 1.60
C LYS A 220 16.97 -20.22 0.19
N LYS A 221 17.71 -19.34 -0.47
CA LYS A 221 17.49 -18.94 -1.86
C LYS A 221 18.36 -19.78 -2.76
N LEU A 222 17.85 -20.16 -3.94
CA LEU A 222 18.62 -20.93 -4.90
C LEU A 222 19.84 -20.13 -5.37
N TYR A 223 19.72 -18.81 -5.56
CA TYR A 223 20.87 -17.98 -5.91
C TYR A 223 21.97 -17.95 -4.82
N ASP A 224 21.62 -18.15 -3.54
CA ASP A 224 22.59 -18.26 -2.46
C ASP A 224 23.17 -19.68 -2.40
N ASP A 225 22.37 -20.71 -2.70
CA ASP A 225 22.82 -22.10 -2.73
C ASP A 225 23.83 -22.38 -3.85
N VAL A 226 23.61 -21.83 -5.05
CA VAL A 226 24.57 -21.89 -6.16
C VAL A 226 25.89 -21.20 -5.79
N VAL A 227 25.85 -20.03 -5.15
CA VAL A 227 27.06 -19.31 -4.70
C VAL A 227 27.85 -20.11 -3.66
N ASP A 228 27.15 -20.72 -2.70
CA ASP A 228 27.80 -21.56 -1.69
C ASP A 228 28.37 -22.84 -2.29
N TYR A 229 27.67 -23.47 -3.24
CA TYR A 229 28.14 -24.64 -3.97
C TYR A 229 29.42 -24.33 -4.77
N CYS A 230 29.41 -23.29 -5.61
CA CYS A 230 30.61 -22.87 -6.34
C CYS A 230 31.75 -22.53 -5.37
N SER A 231 31.49 -21.76 -4.31
CA SER A 231 32.52 -21.43 -3.33
C SER A 231 33.16 -22.68 -2.72
N HIS A 232 32.35 -23.69 -2.39
CA HIS A 232 32.80 -24.93 -1.80
C HIS A 232 33.61 -25.80 -2.79
N ARG A 233 33.17 -25.91 -4.05
CA ARG A 233 33.94 -26.58 -5.12
C ARG A 233 35.27 -25.89 -5.43
N GLY A 234 35.38 -24.59 -5.14
CA GLY A 234 36.62 -23.82 -5.20
C GLY A 234 37.59 -24.04 -4.02
N GLU A 235 37.13 -24.59 -2.89
CA GLU A 235 37.98 -24.86 -1.72
C GLU A 235 38.95 -26.01 -2.02
N PHE A 236 40.25 -25.72 -2.07
CA PHE A 236 41.29 -26.71 -2.28
C PHE A 236 42.06 -26.99 -0.99
N ARG A 237 41.98 -28.24 -0.51
CA ARG A 237 42.74 -28.72 0.65
C ARG A 237 44.08 -29.27 0.17
N SER A 238 45.09 -28.41 0.11
CA SER A 238 46.45 -28.82 -0.21
C SER A 238 47.14 -29.47 1.00
N ASP A 239 47.40 -30.78 0.96
CA ASP A 239 48.26 -31.45 1.94
C ASP A 239 49.75 -31.05 1.83
N THR A 240 50.13 -30.27 0.81
CA THR A 240 51.51 -29.79 0.60
C THR A 240 51.56 -28.29 0.34
N LEU A 241 52.55 -27.62 0.95
CA LEU A 241 52.58 -26.16 1.17
C LEU A 241 52.72 -25.27 -0.09
N ASN A 242 52.86 -25.82 -1.30
CA ASN A 242 53.33 -25.09 -2.49
C ASN A 242 52.55 -25.40 -3.79
N GLN A 243 51.41 -26.09 -3.73
CA GLN A 243 50.57 -26.30 -4.92
C GLN A 243 49.62 -25.13 -5.15
N LYS A 244 49.62 -24.55 -6.36
CA LYS A 244 48.59 -23.59 -6.78
C LYS A 244 47.25 -24.30 -6.87
N ASN A 245 46.19 -23.67 -6.37
CA ASN A 245 44.83 -24.22 -6.41
C ASN A 245 44.34 -24.32 -7.89
N PRO A 246 44.08 -25.52 -8.43
CA PRO A 246 43.55 -25.67 -9.79
C PRO A 246 42.13 -25.08 -9.95
N ASN A 247 41.38 -24.96 -8.84
CA ASN A 247 40.02 -24.46 -8.76
C ASN A 247 39.94 -22.96 -8.40
N GLU A 248 41.05 -22.21 -8.46
CA GLU A 248 41.09 -20.78 -8.16
C GLU A 248 40.07 -19.96 -9.00
N TYR A 249 39.85 -20.36 -10.26
CA TYR A 249 38.85 -19.74 -11.14
C TYR A 249 37.40 -19.91 -10.61
N ILE A 250 37.12 -20.98 -9.86
CA ILE A 250 35.81 -21.22 -9.24
C ILE A 250 35.60 -20.28 -8.04
N LEU A 251 36.64 -20.02 -7.26
CA LEU A 251 36.58 -19.02 -6.18
C LEU A 251 36.34 -17.61 -6.76
N ILE A 252 37.04 -17.25 -7.84
CA ILE A 252 36.84 -15.99 -8.56
C ILE A 252 35.40 -15.89 -9.09
N LEU A 253 34.84 -16.97 -9.63
CA LEU A 253 33.43 -17.03 -10.03
C LEU A 253 32.51 -16.75 -8.84
N ALA A 254 32.69 -17.44 -7.71
CA ALA A 254 31.84 -17.26 -6.52
C ALA A 254 31.88 -15.81 -5.99
N ASP A 255 33.05 -15.15 -5.97
CA ASP A 255 33.18 -13.76 -5.54
C ASP A 255 32.57 -12.76 -6.52
N ARG A 256 32.70 -13.01 -7.83
CA ARG A 256 32.01 -12.21 -8.84
C ARG A 256 30.48 -12.37 -8.72
N MET A 257 29.97 -13.58 -8.52
CA MET A 257 28.54 -13.84 -8.27
C MET A 257 28.04 -13.16 -6.99
N ARG A 258 28.80 -13.20 -5.88
CA ARG A 258 28.48 -12.44 -4.65
C ARG A 258 28.35 -10.94 -4.92
N SER A 259 29.15 -10.40 -5.83
CA SER A 259 29.14 -8.99 -6.23
C SER A 259 27.91 -8.66 -7.09
N THR A 260 27.62 -9.48 -8.10
CA THR A 260 26.40 -9.40 -8.94
C THR A 260 25.13 -9.46 -8.07
N ARG A 261 25.08 -10.40 -7.10
CA ARG A 261 23.99 -10.52 -6.11
C ARG A 261 23.77 -9.23 -5.33
N ARG A 262 24.84 -8.63 -4.77
CA ARG A 262 24.75 -7.36 -4.02
C ARG A 262 24.19 -6.23 -4.89
N TYR A 263 24.72 -6.08 -6.11
CA TYR A 263 24.31 -5.03 -7.04
C TYR A 263 22.83 -5.14 -7.43
N ILE A 264 22.38 -6.34 -7.85
CA ILE A 264 21.01 -6.55 -8.31
C ILE A 264 20.00 -6.40 -7.17
N ILE A 265 20.29 -6.93 -5.98
CA ILE A 265 19.40 -6.75 -4.81
C ILE A 265 19.29 -5.27 -4.44
N GLN A 266 20.38 -4.51 -4.46
CA GLN A 266 20.37 -3.08 -4.16
C GLN A 266 19.54 -2.28 -5.18
N ASP A 267 19.66 -2.57 -6.49
CA ASP A 267 18.84 -1.95 -7.53
C ASP A 267 17.33 -2.24 -7.35
N ILE A 268 16.96 -3.50 -7.11
CA ILE A 268 15.56 -3.90 -6.83
C ILE A 268 15.02 -3.18 -5.60
N MET A 269 15.78 -3.15 -4.50
CA MET A 269 15.36 -2.46 -3.26
C MET A 269 15.19 -0.96 -3.46
N ASN A 270 16.10 -0.31 -4.20
CA ASN A 270 16.01 1.12 -4.51
C ASN A 270 14.79 1.45 -5.36
N LYS A 271 14.51 0.65 -6.40
CA LYS A 271 13.31 0.81 -7.26
C LYS A 271 12.03 0.67 -6.46
N HIS A 272 11.90 -0.41 -5.68
CA HIS A 272 10.73 -0.65 -4.84
C HIS A 272 10.55 0.43 -3.75
N ALA A 273 11.63 0.94 -3.15
CA ALA A 273 11.55 2.05 -2.20
C ALA A 273 11.07 3.36 -2.86
N LEU A 274 11.53 3.64 -4.09
CA LEU A 274 11.11 4.81 -4.86
C LEU A 274 9.66 4.72 -5.34
N GLU A 275 9.19 3.53 -5.73
CA GLU A 275 7.78 3.27 -6.05
C GLU A 275 6.88 3.40 -4.82
N LYS A 276 7.27 2.81 -3.68
CA LYS A 276 6.55 2.98 -2.42
C LYS A 276 6.47 4.46 -2.01
N LYS A 277 7.55 5.22 -2.19
CA LYS A 277 7.55 6.67 -1.94
C LYS A 277 6.56 7.39 -2.87
N LYS A 278 6.55 7.11 -4.18
CA LYS A 278 5.59 7.69 -5.13
C LYS A 278 4.13 7.37 -4.76
N LEU A 279 3.85 6.14 -4.31
CA LEU A 279 2.51 5.74 -3.87
C LEU A 279 2.08 6.50 -2.61
N LEU A 280 2.97 6.65 -1.61
CA LEU A 280 2.69 7.45 -0.41
C LEU A 280 2.52 8.94 -0.72
N GLU A 281 3.34 9.51 -1.62
CA GLU A 281 3.17 10.89 -2.08
C GLU A 281 1.85 11.10 -2.84
N LYS A 282 1.40 10.10 -3.62
CA LYS A 282 0.10 10.12 -4.28
C LYS A 282 -1.04 10.05 -3.27
N GLU A 283 -0.98 9.13 -2.31
CA GLU A 283 -1.99 8.99 -1.25
C GLU A 283 -2.08 10.26 -0.39
N LEU A 284 -0.95 10.89 -0.06
CA LEU A 284 -0.92 12.19 0.62
C LEU A 284 -1.61 13.28 -0.21
N ARG A 285 -1.31 13.37 -1.51
CA ARG A 285 -1.98 14.34 -2.41
C ARG A 285 -3.49 14.10 -2.57
N GLU A 286 -3.95 12.86 -2.45
CA GLU A 286 -5.38 12.52 -2.49
C GLU A 286 -6.08 12.83 -1.15
N ARG A 287 -5.34 12.89 -0.03
CA ARG A 287 -5.84 13.30 1.29
C ARG A 287 -5.79 14.80 1.53
N GLU A 288 -4.79 15.51 0.97
CA GLU A 288 -4.64 16.96 1.10
C GLU A 288 -5.76 17.74 0.39
N ALA A 289 -6.07 18.94 0.89
CA ALA A 289 -7.02 19.84 0.23
C ALA A 289 -6.48 20.32 -1.12
N SER A 290 -7.33 20.34 -2.15
CA SER A 290 -6.99 20.93 -3.44
C SER A 290 -6.86 22.46 -3.35
N ALA A 291 -6.06 23.06 -4.24
CA ALA A 291 -5.84 24.51 -4.23
C ALA A 291 -7.16 25.30 -4.38
N GLU A 292 -8.14 24.76 -5.11
CA GLU A 292 -9.46 25.36 -5.29
C GLU A 292 -10.31 25.28 -4.01
N GLU A 293 -10.34 24.11 -3.33
CA GLU A 293 -10.98 23.96 -2.01
C GLU A 293 -10.41 24.96 -0.99
N VAL A 294 -9.08 25.13 -0.95
CA VAL A 294 -8.41 26.09 -0.04
C VAL A 294 -8.80 27.54 -0.36
N ILE A 295 -8.97 27.88 -1.64
CA ILE A 295 -9.40 29.24 -2.05
C ILE A 295 -10.89 29.45 -1.77
N SER A 296 -11.76 28.46 -2.00
CA SER A 296 -13.19 28.58 -1.75
C SER A 296 -13.51 28.76 -0.28
N ALA A 297 -12.76 28.09 0.61
CA ALA A 297 -12.85 28.24 2.07
C ALA A 297 -12.58 29.68 2.57
N ALA A 298 -11.90 30.53 1.80
CA ALA A 298 -11.46 31.84 2.26
C ALA A 298 -12.61 32.83 2.54
N ARG A 299 -13.71 32.79 1.76
CA ARG A 299 -14.85 33.70 1.93
C ARG A 299 -15.74 33.29 3.13
N PRO A 300 -16.19 32.02 3.26
CA PRO A 300 -16.94 31.57 4.44
C PRO A 300 -16.16 31.78 5.73
N PHE A 301 -14.84 31.56 5.72
CA PHE A 301 -13.99 31.80 6.89
C PHE A 301 -14.02 33.27 7.37
N SER A 302 -13.84 34.23 6.46
CA SER A 302 -13.92 35.67 6.79
C SER A 302 -15.32 36.09 7.25
N LYS A 303 -16.39 35.53 6.65
CA LYS A 303 -17.76 35.83 7.07
C LYS A 303 -18.05 35.25 8.46
N GLY A 304 -17.66 34.01 8.73
CA GLY A 304 -17.78 33.38 10.05
C GLY A 304 -16.99 34.13 11.13
N LEU A 305 -15.78 34.64 10.84
CA LEU A 305 -15.01 35.48 11.78
C LEU A 305 -15.78 36.76 12.18
N PHE A 306 -16.52 37.37 11.24
CA PHE A 306 -17.38 38.52 11.53
C PHE A 306 -18.61 38.11 12.36
N LEU A 307 -19.28 37.00 12.00
CA LEU A 307 -20.45 36.50 12.75
C LEU A 307 -20.08 36.12 14.19
N TYR A 308 -18.93 35.49 14.42
CA TYR A 308 -18.39 35.20 15.76
C TYR A 308 -18.16 36.46 16.61
N TRP A 309 -17.75 37.57 16.00
CA TRP A 309 -17.65 38.88 16.69
C TRP A 309 -19.04 39.45 17.05
N VAL A 310 -20.05 39.25 16.20
CA VAL A 310 -21.44 39.65 16.50
C VAL A 310 -21.99 38.81 17.66
N GLU A 311 -21.82 37.48 17.61
CA GLU A 311 -22.23 36.55 18.66
C GLU A 311 -21.56 36.86 20.01
N LYS A 312 -20.23 37.04 20.04
CA LYS A 312 -19.51 37.42 21.28
C LYS A 312 -20.02 38.73 21.89
N ARG A 313 -20.64 39.62 21.08
CA ARG A 313 -21.27 40.88 21.53
C ARG A 313 -22.76 40.75 21.84
N TYR A 314 -23.42 39.67 21.43
CA TYR A 314 -24.85 39.43 21.60
C TYR A 314 -25.26 39.54 23.08
N ASN A 315 -24.67 38.72 23.95
CA ASN A 315 -25.00 38.68 25.38
C ASN A 315 -24.83 40.03 26.08
N PHE A 316 -23.73 40.76 25.80
CA PHE A 316 -23.48 42.07 26.40
C PHE A 316 -24.48 43.14 25.93
N LYS A 317 -24.78 43.18 24.62
CA LYS A 317 -25.77 44.12 24.06
C LYS A 317 -27.18 43.81 24.57
N TYR A 318 -27.57 42.54 24.54
CA TYR A 318 -28.85 42.07 25.05
C TYR A 318 -29.03 42.47 26.51
N LEU A 319 -28.04 42.19 27.38
CA LEU A 319 -28.09 42.55 28.79
C LEU A 319 -28.15 44.07 29.02
N ALA A 320 -27.43 44.87 28.20
CA ALA A 320 -27.45 46.33 28.29
C ALA A 320 -28.85 46.89 27.94
N VAL A 321 -29.47 46.40 26.88
CA VAL A 321 -30.84 46.79 26.46
C VAL A 321 -31.87 46.34 27.50
N GLU A 322 -31.76 45.11 28.02
CA GLU A 322 -32.63 44.59 29.08
C GLU A 322 -32.50 45.44 30.36
N LYS A 323 -31.28 45.85 30.74
CA LYS A 323 -31.01 46.73 31.87
C LYS A 323 -31.65 48.11 31.69
N VAL A 324 -31.52 48.73 30.52
CA VAL A 324 -32.15 50.03 30.23
C VAL A 324 -33.68 49.93 30.32
N ARG A 325 -34.26 48.89 29.71
CA ARG A 325 -35.72 48.65 29.74
C ARG A 325 -36.24 48.46 31.17
N ILE A 326 -35.57 47.63 31.97
CA ILE A 326 -35.95 47.39 33.37
C ILE A 326 -35.76 48.66 34.21
N THR A 327 -34.70 49.43 33.98
CA THR A 327 -34.44 50.69 34.71
C THR A 327 -35.52 51.73 34.42
N LEU A 328 -35.93 51.91 33.16
CA LEU A 328 -37.04 52.79 32.78
C LEU A 328 -38.37 52.34 33.42
N GLN A 329 -38.64 51.03 33.43
CA GLN A 329 -39.82 50.46 34.06
C GLN A 329 -39.86 50.74 35.58
N ILE A 330 -38.73 50.57 36.27
CA ILE A 330 -38.60 50.85 37.71
C ILE A 330 -38.76 52.36 38.00
N ILE A 331 -38.13 53.23 37.21
CA ILE A 331 -38.26 54.70 37.36
C ILE A 331 -39.72 55.13 37.20
N ALA A 332 -40.43 54.67 36.15
CA ALA A 332 -41.83 55.02 35.93
C ALA A 332 -42.74 54.56 37.09
N ILE A 333 -42.56 53.32 37.57
CA ILE A 333 -43.32 52.80 38.72
C ILE A 333 -42.99 53.59 40.00
N SER A 334 -41.73 53.96 40.21
CA SER A 334 -41.30 54.72 41.40
C SER A 334 -41.83 56.15 41.40
N LEU A 335 -41.87 56.82 40.23
CA LEU A 335 -42.51 58.12 40.07
C LEU A 335 -44.02 58.04 40.30
N GLY A 336 -44.69 56.98 39.81
CA GLY A 336 -46.10 56.72 40.08
C GLY A 336 -46.41 56.53 41.57
N MET A 337 -45.60 55.74 42.28
CA MET A 337 -45.73 55.58 43.74
C MET A 337 -45.44 56.88 44.50
N GLY A 338 -44.44 57.67 44.05
CA GLY A 338 -44.13 58.98 44.62
C GLY A 338 -45.26 60.00 44.46
N ALA A 339 -45.95 60.01 43.30
CA ALA A 339 -47.12 60.85 43.08
C ALA A 339 -48.29 60.48 44.02
N ILE A 340 -48.54 59.18 44.24
CA ILE A 340 -49.54 58.72 45.20
C ILE A 340 -49.15 59.12 46.63
N GLY A 341 -47.91 58.88 47.04
CA GLY A 341 -47.43 59.18 48.40
C GLY A 341 -47.43 60.67 48.74
N THR A 342 -47.02 61.53 47.80
CA THR A 342 -47.03 62.99 47.99
C THR A 342 -48.44 63.57 48.03
N GLY A 343 -49.37 63.05 47.22
CA GLY A 343 -50.79 63.42 47.27
C GLY A 343 -51.53 62.90 48.51
N PHE A 344 -51.11 61.76 49.08
CA PHE A 344 -51.63 61.26 50.36
C PHE A 344 -51.18 62.13 51.55
N LEU A 345 -49.91 62.56 51.56
CA LEU A 345 -49.33 63.35 52.65
C LEU A 345 -49.64 64.87 52.55
N GLY A 346 -50.29 65.33 51.48
CA GLY A 346 -50.55 66.76 51.25
C GLY A 346 -49.28 67.60 50.99
N LEU A 347 -48.18 66.96 50.59
CA LEU A 347 -46.88 67.61 50.34
C LEU A 347 -46.76 68.21 48.93
N SER A 348 -47.79 68.02 48.11
CA SER A 348 -47.88 68.41 46.71
C SER A 348 -49.26 69.04 46.45
N PRO A 349 -49.41 69.96 45.48
CA PRO A 349 -50.73 70.45 45.07
C PRO A 349 -51.65 69.37 44.45
N LEU A 350 -51.13 68.17 44.18
CA LEU A 350 -51.91 67.03 43.71
C LEU A 350 -52.77 66.45 44.84
N THR A 351 -54.07 66.28 44.58
CA THR A 351 -54.95 65.50 45.45
C THR A 351 -54.64 64.00 45.39
N LEU A 352 -55.07 63.24 46.40
CA LEU A 352 -54.91 61.77 46.43
C LEU A 352 -55.49 61.09 45.17
N PHE A 353 -56.62 61.57 44.66
CA PHE A 353 -57.26 61.00 43.46
C PHE A 353 -56.44 61.24 42.20
N GLU A 354 -55.89 62.46 42.03
CA GLU A 354 -54.97 62.79 40.93
C GLU A 354 -53.65 62.01 41.04
N GLY A 355 -53.15 61.80 42.26
CA GLY A 355 -52.00 60.94 42.53
C GLY A 355 -52.24 59.49 42.10
N ILE A 356 -53.39 58.90 42.46
CA ILE A 356 -53.79 57.55 42.04
C ILE A 356 -53.93 57.45 40.51
N PHE A 357 -54.58 58.42 39.88
CA PHE A 357 -54.73 58.47 38.42
C PHE A 357 -53.37 58.57 37.70
N THR A 358 -52.48 59.43 38.21
CA THR A 358 -51.10 59.59 37.70
C THR A 358 -50.29 58.30 37.88
N GLY A 359 -50.41 57.62 39.03
CA GLY A 359 -49.76 56.34 39.28
C GLY A 359 -50.23 55.23 38.32
N LEU A 360 -51.54 55.18 38.03
CA LEU A 360 -52.12 54.25 37.06
C LEU A 360 -51.63 54.53 35.63
N LEU A 361 -51.57 55.80 35.21
CA LEU A 361 -50.98 56.19 33.93
C LEU A 361 -49.50 55.81 33.83
N MET A 362 -48.70 56.03 34.88
CA MET A 362 -47.29 55.65 34.91
C MET A 362 -47.10 54.12 34.87
N PHE A 363 -48.00 53.35 35.48
CA PHE A 363 -47.99 51.89 35.37
C PHE A 363 -48.32 51.41 33.93
N LEU A 364 -49.32 52.01 33.28
CA LEU A 364 -49.65 51.70 31.87
C LEU A 364 -48.50 52.09 30.93
N PHE A 365 -47.91 53.27 31.12
CA PHE A 365 -46.70 53.72 30.41
C PHE A 365 -45.57 52.69 30.56
N ALA A 366 -45.28 52.27 31.80
CA ALA A 366 -44.26 51.26 32.09
C ALA A 366 -44.55 49.92 31.41
N LYS A 367 -45.82 49.50 31.31
CA LYS A 367 -46.20 48.23 30.66
C LYS A 367 -46.15 48.27 29.13
N ILE A 368 -46.55 49.38 28.52
CA ILE A 368 -46.67 49.50 27.06
C ILE A 368 -45.32 49.90 26.43
N ILE A 369 -44.70 50.98 26.91
CA ILE A 369 -43.49 51.55 26.29
C ILE A 369 -42.23 50.82 26.73
N CYS A 370 -42.18 50.26 27.95
CA CYS A 370 -41.08 49.37 28.37
C CYS A 370 -41.36 47.88 28.03
N SER A 371 -42.24 47.61 27.07
CA SER A 371 -42.49 46.24 26.58
C SER A 371 -41.33 45.71 25.73
N ARG A 372 -41.20 44.38 25.62
CA ARG A 372 -40.23 43.76 24.69
C ARG A 372 -40.48 44.11 23.23
N TYR A 373 -41.74 44.34 22.85
CA TYR A 373 -42.12 44.71 21.50
C TYR A 373 -41.57 46.09 21.10
N PHE A 374 -41.73 47.10 21.96
CA PHE A 374 -41.21 48.45 21.70
C PHE A 374 -39.67 48.49 21.62
N PHE A 375 -38.99 47.61 22.38
CA PHE A 375 -37.55 47.47 22.36
C PHE A 375 -37.00 46.51 21.29
N SER A 376 -37.87 45.89 20.47
CA SER A 376 -37.49 44.86 19.47
C SER A 376 -36.34 45.29 18.56
N SER A 377 -36.40 46.49 18.00
CA SER A 377 -35.36 47.05 17.11
C SER A 377 -34.01 47.33 17.78
N TYR A 378 -33.94 47.31 19.12
CA TYR A 378 -32.70 47.52 19.88
C TYR A 378 -32.06 46.20 20.33
N PHE A 379 -32.81 45.10 20.38
CA PHE A 379 -32.22 43.80 20.68
C PHE A 379 -31.29 43.37 19.55
N PRO A 380 -30.11 42.79 19.86
CA PRO A 380 -29.28 42.19 18.82
C PRO A 380 -30.01 41.01 18.19
N MET A 381 -29.79 40.78 16.89
CA MET A 381 -30.25 39.54 16.25
C MET A 381 -29.35 38.37 16.64
N ASP A 382 -29.96 37.21 16.85
CA ASP A 382 -29.22 35.95 17.01
C ASP A 382 -28.59 35.57 15.66
N VAL A 383 -27.32 35.15 15.70
CA VAL A 383 -26.51 34.82 14.53
C VAL A 383 -25.85 33.44 14.65
N THR A 384 -26.07 32.70 15.73
CA THR A 384 -25.40 31.41 15.98
C THR A 384 -25.69 30.40 14.86
N ALA A 385 -26.94 30.33 14.38
CA ALA A 385 -27.30 29.45 13.25
C ALA A 385 -26.62 29.84 11.92
N GLU A 386 -26.39 31.13 11.66
CA GLU A 386 -25.66 31.57 10.46
C GLU A 386 -24.16 31.28 10.60
N LEU A 387 -23.60 31.48 11.81
CA LEU A 387 -22.22 31.15 12.12
C LEU A 387 -21.92 29.65 11.92
N GLU A 388 -22.76 28.77 12.48
CA GLU A 388 -22.60 27.32 12.33
C GLU A 388 -22.70 26.88 10.86
N SER A 389 -23.57 27.51 10.06
CA SER A 389 -23.68 27.25 8.61
C SER A 389 -22.39 27.64 7.86
N GLU A 390 -21.82 28.81 8.14
CA GLU A 390 -20.56 29.24 7.52
C GLU A 390 -19.38 28.36 7.96
N VAL A 391 -19.30 28.00 9.26
CA VAL A 391 -18.28 27.09 9.79
C VAL A 391 -18.38 25.70 9.17
N GLY A 392 -19.59 25.15 9.07
CA GLY A 392 -19.84 23.87 8.40
C GLY A 392 -19.41 23.85 6.93
N THR A 393 -19.43 25.00 6.25
CA THR A 393 -19.06 25.13 4.83
C THR A 393 -17.55 24.96 4.59
N PHE A 394 -16.67 25.55 5.42
CA PHE A 394 -15.22 25.44 5.23
C PHE A 394 -14.55 24.34 6.06
N THR A 395 -15.24 23.80 7.07
CA THR A 395 -14.72 22.74 7.95
C THR A 395 -14.24 21.47 7.22
N PRO A 396 -14.93 20.95 6.19
CA PRO A 396 -14.43 19.81 5.40
C PRO A 396 -13.08 20.06 4.73
N VAL A 397 -12.83 21.30 4.30
CA VAL A 397 -11.52 21.70 3.74
C VAL A 397 -10.46 21.72 4.83
N PHE A 398 -10.78 22.31 5.99
CA PHE A 398 -9.86 22.41 7.12
C PHE A 398 -9.38 21.05 7.66
N ARG A 399 -10.22 20.02 7.63
CA ARG A 399 -9.81 18.64 7.98
C ARG A 399 -8.70 18.08 7.09
N LYS A 400 -8.70 18.46 5.80
CA LYS A 400 -7.72 18.03 4.79
C LYS A 400 -6.47 18.92 4.69
N LEU A 401 -6.39 20.04 5.42
CA LEU A 401 -5.25 20.95 5.31
C LEU A 401 -4.00 20.34 5.96
N SER A 402 -2.89 20.27 5.24
CA SER A 402 -1.57 20.01 5.85
C SER A 402 -1.01 21.25 6.53
N LEU A 403 0.03 21.07 7.37
CA LEU A 403 0.60 22.15 8.19
C LEU A 403 1.08 23.34 7.33
N GLN A 404 1.57 23.08 6.12
CA GLN A 404 1.96 24.13 5.18
C GLN A 404 0.74 24.87 4.62
N GLN A 405 -0.30 24.15 4.22
CA GLN A 405 -1.52 24.72 3.65
C GLN A 405 -2.26 25.59 4.66
N ILE A 406 -2.42 25.14 5.91
CA ILE A 406 -3.08 25.93 6.96
C ILE A 406 -2.28 27.19 7.30
N ASN A 407 -0.95 27.09 7.46
CA ASN A 407 -0.10 28.27 7.69
C ASN A 407 -0.20 29.28 6.52
N LEU A 408 -0.22 28.81 5.27
CA LEU A 408 -0.40 29.68 4.10
C LEU A 408 -1.78 30.34 4.07
N PHE A 409 -2.86 29.58 4.34
CA PHE A 409 -4.22 30.11 4.43
C PHE A 409 -4.29 31.23 5.47
N PHE A 410 -3.83 30.98 6.70
CA PHE A 410 -3.84 31.98 7.77
C PHE A 410 -2.94 33.18 7.46
N SER A 411 -1.77 32.98 6.84
CA SER A 411 -0.91 34.11 6.43
C SER A 411 -1.60 35.05 5.43
N LYS A 412 -2.47 34.53 4.55
CA LYS A 412 -3.32 35.31 3.65
C LYS A 412 -4.47 35.98 4.40
N GLN A 413 -5.11 35.28 5.35
CA GLN A 413 -6.22 35.84 6.12
C GLN A 413 -5.80 36.95 7.09
N ILE A 414 -4.61 36.87 7.68
CA ILE A 414 -4.08 37.95 8.54
C ILE A 414 -3.82 39.20 7.68
N LYS A 415 -3.28 39.04 6.47
CA LYS A 415 -3.02 40.12 5.50
C LYS A 415 -4.28 40.67 4.80
N ASN A 416 -5.44 40.04 4.96
CA ASN A 416 -6.67 40.45 4.30
C ASN A 416 -7.24 41.73 4.96
N PRO A 417 -7.42 42.85 4.22
CA PRO A 417 -7.91 44.11 4.79
C PRO A 417 -9.31 43.98 5.41
N ALA A 418 -10.16 43.06 4.92
CA ALA A 418 -11.49 42.82 5.50
C ALA A 418 -11.42 42.27 6.94
N ASN A 419 -10.33 41.56 7.28
CA ASN A 419 -10.13 40.95 8.60
C ASN A 419 -9.38 41.88 9.57
N ALA A 420 -8.86 43.03 9.12
CA ALA A 420 -7.90 43.86 9.86
C ALA A 420 -8.38 44.28 11.26
N MET A 421 -9.66 44.65 11.42
CA MET A 421 -10.25 45.00 12.73
C MET A 421 -10.52 43.77 13.62
N LEU A 422 -10.59 42.57 13.05
CA LEU A 422 -10.98 41.33 13.72
C LEU A 422 -9.79 40.42 14.07
N LEU A 423 -8.56 40.76 13.66
CA LEU A 423 -7.35 39.97 13.89
C LEU A 423 -7.13 39.55 15.36
N HIS A 424 -7.52 40.39 16.31
CA HIS A 424 -7.40 40.12 17.74
C HIS A 424 -8.28 38.94 18.23
N LEU A 425 -9.29 38.54 17.47
CA LEU A 425 -10.19 37.42 17.78
C LEU A 425 -9.83 36.13 17.02
N LEU A 426 -8.89 36.22 16.07
CA LEU A 426 -8.54 35.09 15.21
C LEU A 426 -8.10 33.83 16.00
N PRO A 427 -7.25 33.91 17.06
CA PRO A 427 -6.87 32.72 17.83
C PRO A 427 -8.04 32.08 18.59
N GLU A 428 -8.98 32.88 19.11
CA GLU A 428 -10.18 32.36 19.77
C GLU A 428 -11.15 31.73 18.78
N TYR A 429 -11.39 32.39 17.65
CA TYR A 429 -12.26 31.88 16.59
C TYR A 429 -11.76 30.55 16.02
N VAL A 430 -10.44 30.41 15.86
CA VAL A 430 -9.83 29.15 15.43
C VAL A 430 -9.98 28.04 16.47
N LYS A 431 -9.83 28.35 17.77
CA LYS A 431 -10.12 27.41 18.87
C LYS A 431 -11.60 26.99 18.86
N TYR A 432 -12.53 27.92 18.57
CA TYR A 432 -13.96 27.63 18.40
C TYR A 432 -14.22 26.71 17.20
N VAL A 433 -13.62 26.98 16.03
CA VAL A 433 -13.74 26.12 14.83
C VAL A 433 -13.29 24.69 15.12
N PHE A 434 -12.12 24.48 15.72
CA PHE A 434 -11.65 23.13 16.08
C PHE A 434 -12.47 22.47 17.20
N ALA A 435 -13.22 23.23 17.99
CA ALA A 435 -14.17 22.70 18.97
C ALA A 435 -15.50 22.29 18.35
N VAL A 436 -16.05 23.05 17.40
CA VAL A 436 -17.35 22.76 16.77
C VAL A 436 -17.23 21.79 15.59
N MET A 437 -16.03 21.61 15.03
CA MET A 437 -15.73 20.66 13.96
C MET A 437 -16.19 19.21 14.29
N PRO A 438 -17.04 18.59 13.45
CA PRO A 438 -17.40 17.18 13.58
C PRO A 438 -16.20 16.28 13.24
N ASP A 439 -16.23 15.06 13.77
CA ASP A 439 -15.23 14.00 13.52
C ASP A 439 -13.78 14.45 13.74
N ARG A 440 -13.49 15.05 14.92
CA ARG A 440 -12.14 15.54 15.29
C ARG A 440 -11.00 14.51 15.24
N ASN A 441 -11.31 13.22 15.02
CA ASN A 441 -10.34 12.15 14.83
C ASN A 441 -9.90 12.00 13.37
N ASP A 442 -10.61 12.62 12.41
CA ASP A 442 -10.37 12.60 10.96
C ASP A 442 -9.75 13.92 10.46
N ILE A 443 -8.90 14.52 11.30
CA ILE A 443 -8.11 15.71 10.98
C ILE A 443 -6.72 15.25 10.53
N LEU A 444 -6.24 15.75 9.39
CA LEU A 444 -4.93 15.38 8.84
C LEU A 444 -3.75 15.86 9.70
N LEU A 445 -3.95 16.95 10.45
CA LEU A 445 -2.99 17.50 11.42
C LEU A 445 -3.03 16.74 12.75
N SER A 446 -1.85 16.38 13.26
CA SER A 446 -1.67 15.92 14.63
C SER A 446 -1.89 17.04 15.65
N LYS A 447 -2.11 16.67 16.93
CA LYS A 447 -2.26 17.64 18.03
C LYS A 447 -1.03 18.54 18.22
N GLU A 448 0.15 18.02 17.95
CA GLU A 448 1.42 18.76 18.04
C GLU A 448 1.51 19.82 16.93
N GLU A 449 1.18 19.46 15.70
CA GLU A 449 1.13 20.38 14.56
C GLU A 449 0.05 21.47 14.73
N ILE A 450 -1.11 21.15 15.33
CA ILE A 450 -2.14 22.14 15.66
C ILE A 450 -1.60 23.15 16.68
N ASN A 451 -0.91 22.70 17.73
CA ASN A 451 -0.30 23.60 18.72
C ASN A 451 0.79 24.49 18.08
N GLU A 452 1.68 23.90 17.28
CA GLU A 452 2.73 24.65 16.56
C GLU A 452 2.13 25.71 15.62
N PHE A 453 1.06 25.36 14.89
CA PHE A 453 0.31 26.29 14.05
C PHE A 453 -0.30 27.44 14.88
N MET A 454 -0.90 27.16 16.04
CA MET A 454 -1.48 28.18 16.92
C MET A 454 -0.43 29.18 17.41
N GLU A 455 0.73 28.69 17.88
CA GLU A 455 1.86 29.54 18.30
C GLU A 455 2.39 30.40 17.15
N ARG A 456 2.62 29.81 15.97
CA ARG A 456 3.04 30.52 14.75
C ARG A 456 2.04 31.61 14.34
N MET A 457 0.74 31.33 14.46
CA MET A 457 -0.33 32.30 14.18
C MET A 457 -0.29 33.49 15.15
N GLU A 458 -0.14 33.25 16.46
CA GLU A 458 -0.02 34.32 17.46
C GLU A 458 1.24 35.19 17.26
N VAL A 459 2.37 34.59 16.88
CA VAL A 459 3.59 35.31 16.49
C VAL A 459 3.39 36.15 15.22
N ASN A 460 2.65 35.64 14.23
CA ASN A 460 2.39 36.39 12.99
C ASN A 460 1.39 37.53 13.20
N LEU A 461 0.36 37.33 14.04
CA LEU A 461 -0.58 38.37 14.46
C LEU A 461 0.12 39.52 15.17
N THR A 462 0.99 39.21 16.14
CA THR A 462 1.73 40.23 16.90
C THR A 462 2.74 41.01 16.06
N LYS A 463 3.35 40.40 15.02
CA LYS A 463 4.16 41.12 14.02
C LYS A 463 3.32 42.11 13.23
N GLN A 464 2.21 41.66 12.64
CA GLN A 464 1.39 42.51 11.78
C GLN A 464 0.69 43.65 12.55
N GLN A 465 0.25 43.41 13.79
CA GLN A 465 -0.27 44.46 14.68
C GLN A 465 0.78 45.52 15.06
N ARG A 466 2.08 45.17 15.02
CA ARG A 466 3.20 46.09 15.23
C ARG A 466 3.68 46.79 13.95
N GLY A 467 3.02 46.56 12.80
CA GLY A 467 3.37 47.16 11.52
C GLY A 467 4.72 46.69 10.97
N ARG A 468 5.12 45.44 11.23
CA ARG A 468 6.37 44.82 10.76
C ARG A 468 6.11 43.56 9.95
#